data_AF-A0A6H2F2H8-F1
#
_entry.id   AF-A0A6H2F2H8-F1
#
_cell.length_a   1.000
_cell.length_b   1.000
_cell.length_c   1.000
_cell.angle_alpha   90.00
_cell.angle_beta   90.00
_cell.angle_gamma   90.00
#
_symmetry.space_group_name_H-M   'P 1'
#
loop_
_entity.id
_entity.type
_entity.pdbx_description
1 polymer ?
#
loop_
_entity_poly.entity_id
_entity_poly.type
_entity_poly.pdbx_seq_one_letter_code
_entity_poly.pdbx_strand_id
1 'polypeptide(L)'
;MFDIDITKIINQYGYLIILIGSLIEGETFIIIGGIAIHKGLLVYHWVIIISTLGAIIGDQFLFYIGKKYSNKLLFFLKKNDFKIHKYQNLITNYPYIFIIVVRFMYGFRLIGPIIIGITNITTFKFLIFNIIGAIIWSVIFVSLGFIFGDIITSWIGDINKIIIYVLYILVFIFTIKILYKIIKK
;
A
#
# COMPACT_ATOMS: atom_id res chain seq x y z
N MET A 1 23.62 -20.16 14.68
CA MET A 1 22.53 -19.22 15.01
C MET A 1 22.79 -18.00 14.14
N PHE A 2 22.08 -17.86 13.01
CA PHE A 2 22.27 -16.72 12.12
C PHE A 2 21.57 -15.52 12.73
N ASP A 3 22.29 -14.75 13.54
CA ASP A 3 21.82 -13.43 13.96
C ASP A 3 21.89 -12.53 12.72
N ILE A 4 20.77 -12.49 12.00
CA ILE A 4 20.55 -11.51 10.96
C ILE A 4 20.55 -10.16 11.66
N ASP A 5 21.61 -9.38 11.45
CA ASP A 5 21.70 -8.04 11.98
C ASP A 5 20.73 -7.13 11.21
N ILE A 6 19.48 -7.09 11.66
CA ILE A 6 18.37 -6.37 11.06
C ILE A 6 18.75 -4.89 10.85
N THR A 7 19.56 -4.33 11.75
CA THR A 7 20.10 -2.98 11.66
C THR A 7 20.94 -2.77 10.39
N LYS A 8 21.79 -3.74 10.07
CA LYS A 8 22.64 -3.71 8.86
C LYS A 8 21.81 -3.81 7.58
N ILE A 9 20.75 -4.62 7.58
CA ILE A 9 19.82 -4.72 6.46
C ILE A 9 19.05 -3.41 6.25
N ILE A 10 18.56 -2.78 7.33
CA ILE A 10 17.83 -1.51 7.23
C ILE A 10 18.74 -0.40 6.72
N ASN A 11 19.97 -0.30 7.22
CA ASN A 11 20.91 0.72 6.75
C ASN A 11 21.29 0.55 5.27
N GLN A 12 21.36 -0.69 4.79
CA GLN A 12 21.78 -0.98 3.42
C GLN A 12 20.61 -1.00 2.41
N TYR A 13 19.46 -1.52 2.82
CA TYR A 13 18.31 -1.78 1.94
C TYR A 13 17.02 -1.09 2.38
N GLY A 14 16.99 -0.39 3.50
CA GLY A 14 15.76 0.21 4.06
C GLY A 14 15.05 1.13 3.07
N TYR A 15 15.80 1.94 2.34
CA TYR A 15 15.28 2.80 1.28
C TYR A 15 14.67 2.01 0.11
N LEU A 16 15.32 0.93 -0.34
CA LEU A 16 14.81 0.08 -1.41
C LEU A 16 13.53 -0.66 -0.96
N ILE A 17 13.51 -1.13 0.29
CA ILE A 17 12.35 -1.77 0.91
C ILE A 17 11.17 -0.78 0.98
N ILE A 18 11.42 0.48 1.35
CA ILE A 18 10.38 1.52 1.34
C ILE A 18 9.88 1.79 -0.07
N LEU A 19 10.77 1.86 -1.07
CA LEU A 19 10.38 2.08 -2.46
C LEU A 19 9.47 0.95 -2.98
N ILE A 20 9.91 -0.30 -2.81
CA ILE A 20 9.17 -1.50 -3.24
C ILE A 20 7.90 -1.69 -2.43
N GLY A 21 7.96 -1.47 -1.12
CA GLY A 21 6.81 -1.51 -0.24
C GLY A 21 5.74 -0.49 -0.66
N SER A 22 6.15 0.76 -0.93
CA SER A 22 5.25 1.84 -1.38
C SER A 22 4.56 1.55 -2.71
N LEU A 23 5.16 0.71 -3.56
CA LEU A 23 4.58 0.24 -4.83
C LEU A 23 3.46 -0.80 -4.63
N ILE A 24 3.58 -1.68 -3.63
CA ILE A 24 2.71 -2.86 -3.47
C ILE A 24 1.70 -2.66 -2.33
N GLU A 25 2.18 -2.38 -1.13
CA GLU A 25 1.40 -2.17 0.10
C GLU A 25 1.98 -0.96 0.83
N GLY A 26 1.39 0.22 0.67
CA GLY A 26 2.11 1.44 1.01
C GLY A 26 2.18 1.76 2.50
N GLU A 27 1.10 1.53 3.25
CA GLU A 27 0.94 2.06 4.60
C GLU A 27 1.90 1.38 5.58
N THR A 28 1.98 0.04 5.53
CA THR A 28 2.81 -0.75 6.45
C THR A 28 4.29 -0.41 6.33
N PHE A 29 4.82 -0.43 5.11
CA PHE A 29 6.25 -0.19 4.86
C PHE A 29 6.67 1.25 5.18
N ILE A 30 5.76 2.20 5.00
CA ILE A 30 6.04 3.60 5.35
C ILE A 30 6.00 3.82 6.86
N ILE A 31 5.04 3.21 7.57
CA ILE A 31 5.02 3.27 9.03
C ILE A 31 6.31 2.64 9.58
N ILE A 32 6.75 1.50 9.03
CA ILE A 32 8.05 0.89 9.36
C ILE A 32 9.21 1.85 9.06
N GLY A 33 9.17 2.54 7.91
CA GLY A 33 10.12 3.60 7.58
C GLY A 33 10.15 4.73 8.62
N GLY A 34 8.98 5.18 9.09
CA GLY A 34 8.83 6.14 10.19
C GLY A 34 9.47 5.66 11.49
N ILE A 35 9.24 4.40 11.88
CA ILE A 35 9.85 3.78 13.06
C ILE A 35 11.38 3.69 12.91
N ALA A 36 11.86 3.36 11.71
CA ALA A 36 13.30 3.32 11.43
C ALA A 36 13.95 4.71 11.53
N ILE A 37 13.23 5.78 11.16
CA ILE A 37 13.67 7.16 11.40
C ILE A 37 13.72 7.47 12.89
N HIS A 38 12.69 7.06 13.64
CA HIS A 38 12.65 7.26 15.10
C HIS A 38 13.85 6.60 15.80
N LYS A 39 14.29 5.45 15.30
CA LYS A 39 15.49 4.73 15.76
C LYS A 39 16.82 5.29 15.23
N GLY A 40 16.79 6.38 14.45
CA GLY A 40 17.98 6.98 13.85
C GLY A 40 18.63 6.17 12.73
N LEU A 41 17.93 5.17 12.17
CA LEU A 41 18.45 4.29 11.11
C LEU A 41 18.25 4.88 9.71
N LEU A 42 17.17 5.64 9.53
CA LEU A 42 16.84 6.29 8.27
C LEU A 42 16.61 7.78 8.47
N VAL A 43 16.78 8.52 7.39
CA VAL A 43 16.62 9.97 7.39
C VAL A 43 15.24 10.38 6.89
N TYR A 44 14.55 11.21 7.66
CA TYR A 44 13.14 11.60 7.45
C TYR A 44 12.81 12.05 6.02
N HIS A 45 13.56 13.01 5.49
CA HIS A 45 13.29 13.57 4.16
C HIS A 45 13.49 12.55 3.03
N TRP A 46 14.49 11.67 3.15
CA TRP A 46 14.73 10.62 2.16
C TRP A 46 13.60 9.58 2.13
N VAL A 47 13.09 9.20 3.31
CA VAL A 47 11.95 8.28 3.38
C VAL A 47 10.71 8.88 2.71
N ILE A 48 10.41 10.17 2.93
CA ILE A 48 9.28 10.85 2.26
C ILE A 48 9.46 10.86 0.74
N ILE A 49 10.64 11.24 0.24
CA ILE A 49 10.91 11.32 -1.20
C ILE A 49 10.74 9.94 -1.84
N ILE A 50 11.36 8.93 -1.26
CA ILE A 50 11.40 7.58 -1.82
C ILE A 50 10.02 6.93 -1.77
N SER A 51 9.29 7.10 -0.66
CA SER A 51 7.94 6.56 -0.55
C SER A 51 6.95 7.25 -1.48
N THR A 52 7.08 8.58 -1.65
CA THR A 52 6.32 9.35 -2.62
C THR A 52 6.57 8.85 -4.04
N LEU A 53 7.84 8.64 -4.43
CA LEU A 53 8.21 8.12 -5.74
C LEU A 53 7.62 6.73 -5.99
N GLY A 54 7.80 5.80 -5.04
CA GLY A 54 7.24 4.46 -5.16
C GLY A 54 5.73 4.48 -5.33
N ALA A 55 5.05 5.32 -4.56
CA ALA A 55 3.59 5.42 -4.63
C ALA A 55 3.12 6.07 -5.95
N ILE A 56 3.80 7.12 -6.45
CA ILE A 56 3.50 7.74 -7.74
C ILE A 56 3.63 6.70 -8.87
N ILE A 57 4.72 5.94 -8.88
CA ILE A 57 4.99 4.94 -9.93
C ILE A 57 3.91 3.85 -9.92
N GLY A 58 3.56 3.33 -8.75
CA GLY A 58 2.54 2.28 -8.60
C GLY A 58 1.16 2.77 -9.06
N ASP A 59 0.74 3.94 -8.57
CA ASP A 59 -0.55 4.54 -8.91
C ASP A 59 -0.62 4.89 -10.41
N GLN A 60 0.47 5.36 -11.01
CA GLN A 60 0.55 5.68 -12.43
C GLN A 60 0.44 4.43 -13.32
N PHE A 61 1.06 3.33 -12.91
CA PHE A 61 0.96 2.04 -13.59
C PHE A 61 -0.49 1.51 -13.57
N LEU A 62 -1.14 1.54 -12.40
CA LEU A 62 -2.52 1.11 -12.22
C LEU A 62 -3.50 1.99 -13.02
N PHE A 63 -3.30 3.31 -13.00
CA PHE A 63 -4.06 4.24 -13.83
C PHE A 63 -3.94 3.93 -15.32
N TYR A 64 -2.72 3.64 -15.78
CA TYR A 64 -2.49 3.30 -17.18
C TYR A 64 -3.19 1.99 -17.59
N ILE A 65 -3.19 0.98 -16.71
CA ILE A 65 -3.96 -0.26 -16.90
C ILE A 65 -5.46 0.07 -17.02
N GLY A 66 -6.00 0.88 -16.10
CA GLY A 66 -7.39 1.32 -16.11
C GLY A 66 -7.77 2.00 -17.44
N LYS A 67 -6.87 2.86 -17.94
CA LYS A 67 -7.07 3.62 -19.18
C LYS A 67 -6.97 2.76 -20.43
N LYS A 68 -5.98 1.86 -20.49
CA LYS A 68 -5.75 0.97 -21.64
C LYS A 68 -6.83 -0.10 -21.78
N TYR A 69 -7.36 -0.60 -20.67
CA TYR A 69 -8.35 -1.67 -20.65
C TYR A 69 -9.75 -1.21 -20.20
N SER A 70 -10.05 0.08 -20.38
CA SER A 70 -11.26 0.73 -19.85
C SER A 70 -12.55 -0.02 -20.17
N ASN A 71 -12.75 -0.41 -21.44
CA ASN A 71 -13.96 -1.13 -21.87
C ASN A 71 -14.12 -2.50 -21.19
N LYS A 72 -13.04 -3.28 -21.06
CA LYS A 72 -13.06 -4.61 -20.43
C LYS A 72 -13.31 -4.49 -18.92
N LEU A 73 -12.67 -3.51 -18.27
CA LEU A 73 -12.82 -3.27 -16.84
C LEU A 73 -14.21 -2.72 -16.51
N LEU A 74 -14.76 -1.82 -17.32
CA LEU A 74 -16.15 -1.34 -17.17
C LEU A 74 -17.16 -2.49 -17.22
N PHE A 75 -17.00 -3.40 -18.19
CA PHE A 75 -17.86 -4.57 -18.29
C PHE A 75 -17.74 -5.46 -17.06
N PHE A 76 -16.52 -5.73 -16.59
CA PHE A 76 -16.27 -6.53 -15.39
C PHE A 76 -16.86 -5.90 -14.12
N LEU A 77 -16.69 -4.59 -13.93
CA LEU A 77 -17.21 -3.85 -12.78
C LEU A 77 -18.74 -3.86 -12.75
N LYS A 78 -19.40 -3.67 -13.90
CA LYS A 78 -20.86 -3.77 -14.04
C LYS A 78 -21.37 -5.18 -13.77
N LYS A 79 -20.66 -6.21 -14.23
CA LYS A 79 -21.06 -7.61 -14.07
C LYS A 79 -20.99 -8.08 -12.61
N ASN A 80 -20.05 -7.54 -11.83
CA ASN A 80 -19.76 -8.01 -10.48
C ASN A 80 -20.37 -7.10 -9.37
N ASP A 81 -21.26 -6.18 -9.71
CA ASP A 81 -21.86 -5.20 -8.79
C ASP A 81 -20.84 -4.59 -7.82
N PHE A 82 -19.66 -4.25 -8.36
CA PHE A 82 -18.65 -3.60 -7.56
C PHE A 82 -19.28 -2.31 -6.99
N LYS A 83 -19.27 -2.14 -5.66
CA LYS A 83 -19.93 -1.05 -4.91
C LYS A 83 -19.31 0.34 -5.16
N ILE A 84 -18.91 0.63 -6.39
CA ILE A 84 -18.46 1.93 -6.88
C ILE A 84 -19.57 2.95 -6.77
N HIS A 85 -20.85 2.52 -6.79
CA HIS A 85 -22.01 3.39 -6.56
C HIS A 85 -21.88 4.26 -5.32
N LYS A 86 -21.29 3.75 -4.23
CA LYS A 86 -21.09 4.53 -2.99
C LYS A 86 -20.17 5.75 -3.19
N TYR A 87 -19.27 5.69 -4.17
CA TYR A 87 -18.30 6.74 -4.47
C TYR A 87 -18.54 7.42 -5.81
N GLN A 88 -19.63 7.06 -6.51
CA GLN A 88 -19.90 7.53 -7.86
C GLN A 88 -20.09 9.05 -7.89
N ASN A 89 -20.80 9.62 -6.91
CA ASN A 89 -20.94 11.08 -6.78
C ASN A 89 -19.59 11.79 -6.56
N LEU A 90 -18.68 11.19 -5.79
CA LEU A 90 -17.33 11.73 -5.58
C LEU A 90 -16.50 11.68 -6.86
N ILE A 91 -16.58 10.57 -7.60
CA ILE A 91 -15.88 10.38 -8.87
C ILE A 91 -16.39 11.36 -9.93
N THR A 92 -17.71 11.59 -10.02
CA THR A 92 -18.30 12.46 -11.04
C THR A 92 -18.18 13.94 -10.71
N ASN A 93 -18.48 14.32 -9.47
CA ASN A 93 -18.59 15.74 -9.09
C ASN A 93 -17.25 16.31 -8.62
N TYR A 94 -16.36 15.46 -8.09
CA TYR A 94 -15.06 15.87 -7.54
C TYR A 94 -13.92 14.93 -7.95
N PRO A 95 -13.71 14.69 -9.26
CA PRO A 95 -12.75 13.70 -9.77
C PRO A 95 -11.32 13.94 -9.27
N TYR A 96 -10.90 15.20 -9.13
CA TYR A 96 -9.55 15.55 -8.69
C TYR A 96 -9.34 15.33 -7.19
N ILE A 97 -10.35 15.64 -6.38
CA ILE A 97 -10.32 15.35 -4.93
C ILE A 97 -10.35 13.84 -4.72
N PHE A 98 -11.12 13.11 -5.53
CA PHE A 98 -11.17 11.65 -5.47
C PHE A 98 -9.78 11.02 -5.69
N ILE A 99 -8.95 11.53 -6.60
CA ILE A 99 -7.56 11.06 -6.80
C ILE A 99 -6.75 11.13 -5.50
N ILE A 100 -6.93 12.17 -4.70
CA ILE A 100 -6.21 12.35 -3.44
C ILE A 100 -6.80 11.45 -2.35
N VAL A 101 -8.13 11.49 -2.18
CA VAL A 101 -8.83 10.83 -1.08
C VAL A 101 -8.81 9.31 -1.21
N VAL A 102 -8.83 8.78 -2.44
CA VAL A 102 -8.85 7.31 -2.66
C VAL A 102 -7.64 6.60 -2.05
N ARG A 103 -6.54 7.32 -1.84
CA ARG A 103 -5.30 6.83 -1.23
C ARG A 103 -5.44 6.59 0.29
N PHE A 104 -6.44 7.19 0.93
CA PHE A 104 -6.76 7.02 2.35
C PHE A 104 -7.90 6.02 2.57
N MET A 105 -8.49 5.49 1.49
CA MET A 105 -9.59 4.55 1.55
C MET A 105 -9.04 3.11 1.56
N TYR A 106 -9.23 2.41 2.69
CA TYR A 106 -8.80 1.02 2.83
C TYR A 106 -9.40 0.12 1.74
N GLY A 107 -8.57 -0.70 1.10
CA GLY A 107 -8.95 -1.58 -0.01
C GLY A 107 -9.17 -0.90 -1.37
N PHE A 108 -9.21 0.44 -1.41
CA PHE A 108 -9.37 1.21 -2.65
C PHE A 108 -8.05 1.73 -3.21
N ARG A 109 -6.93 1.57 -2.51
CA ARG A 109 -5.61 2.02 -3.00
C ARG A 109 -5.24 1.42 -4.35
N LEU A 110 -5.44 0.12 -4.53
CA LEU A 110 -5.13 -0.56 -5.81
C LEU A 110 -6.22 -0.37 -6.86
N ILE A 111 -7.48 -0.32 -6.42
CA ILE A 111 -8.65 -0.27 -7.32
C ILE A 111 -8.93 1.17 -7.77
N GLY A 112 -8.63 2.15 -6.93
CA GLY A 112 -8.89 3.58 -7.12
C GLY A 112 -8.26 4.13 -8.38
N PRO A 113 -6.92 4.06 -8.54
CA PRO A 113 -6.25 4.49 -9.76
C PRO A 113 -6.78 3.79 -11.01
N ILE A 114 -7.14 2.50 -10.93
CA ILE A 114 -7.76 1.75 -12.05
C ILE A 114 -9.12 2.36 -12.40
N ILE A 115 -10.00 2.56 -11.42
CA ILE A 115 -11.32 3.18 -11.62
C ILE A 115 -11.17 4.58 -12.22
N ILE A 116 -10.20 5.36 -11.74
CA ILE A 116 -9.91 6.69 -12.26
C ILE A 116 -9.41 6.60 -13.70
N GLY A 117 -8.58 5.62 -14.04
CA GLY A 117 -8.09 5.37 -15.39
C GLY A 117 -9.20 5.05 -16.39
N ILE A 118 -10.30 4.46 -15.94
CA ILE A 118 -11.49 4.18 -16.75
C ILE A 118 -12.26 5.47 -17.12
N THR A 119 -12.11 6.54 -16.34
CA THR A 119 -12.77 7.82 -16.59
C THR A 119 -12.06 8.64 -17.68
N ASN A 120 -12.65 9.78 -18.06
CA ASN A 120 -12.08 10.69 -19.07
C ASN A 120 -10.90 11.55 -18.56
N ILE A 121 -10.30 11.22 -17.41
CA ILE A 121 -9.18 11.99 -16.86
C ILE A 121 -7.91 11.80 -17.73
N THR A 122 -7.24 12.91 -18.04
CA THR A 122 -5.98 12.88 -18.78
C THR A 122 -4.85 12.38 -17.89
N THR A 123 -3.86 11.72 -18.49
CA THR A 123 -2.71 11.15 -17.75
C THR A 123 -1.95 12.23 -16.99
N PHE A 124 -1.84 13.42 -17.58
CA PHE A 124 -1.19 14.58 -16.97
C PHE A 124 -1.95 15.11 -15.73
N LYS A 125 -3.28 15.25 -15.81
CA LYS A 125 -4.09 15.66 -14.66
C LYS A 125 -4.01 14.63 -13.53
N PHE A 126 -4.10 13.35 -13.87
CA PHE A 126 -3.91 12.28 -12.89
C PHE A 126 -2.55 12.40 -12.19
N LEU A 127 -1.46 12.53 -12.96
CA LEU A 127 -0.12 12.66 -12.41
C LEU A 127 0.00 13.81 -11.40
N ILE A 128 -0.51 15.00 -11.72
CA ILE A 128 -0.43 16.17 -10.81
C ILE A 128 -1.15 15.90 -9.49
N PHE A 129 -2.42 15.50 -9.53
CA PHE A 129 -3.20 15.26 -8.31
C PHE A 129 -2.69 14.02 -7.55
N ASN A 130 -2.14 13.03 -8.26
CA ASN A 130 -1.49 11.88 -7.66
C ASN A 130 -0.21 12.28 -6.91
N ILE A 131 0.64 13.15 -7.48
CA ILE A 131 1.83 13.69 -6.79
C ILE A 131 1.42 14.39 -5.49
N ILE A 132 0.41 15.27 -5.55
CA ILE A 132 -0.08 15.99 -4.37
C ILE A 132 -0.57 14.99 -3.30
N GLY A 133 -1.40 14.02 -3.70
CA GLY A 133 -1.88 12.98 -2.81
C GLY A 133 -0.76 12.11 -2.25
N ALA A 134 0.27 11.81 -3.05
CA ALA A 134 1.44 11.04 -2.66
C ALA A 134 2.30 11.74 -1.61
N ILE A 135 2.53 13.04 -1.76
CA ILE A 135 3.26 13.83 -0.78
C ILE A 135 2.49 13.90 0.55
N ILE A 136 1.21 14.30 0.51
CA ILE A 136 0.38 14.45 1.71
C ILE A 136 0.32 13.12 2.48
N TRP A 137 0.03 12.04 1.77
CA TRP A 137 -0.03 10.71 2.35
C TRP A 137 1.31 10.27 2.94
N SER A 138 2.42 10.46 2.23
CA SER A 138 3.76 10.09 2.72
C SER A 138 4.12 10.88 3.99
N VAL A 139 3.87 12.18 4.01
CA VAL A 139 4.11 13.01 5.20
C VAL A 139 3.29 12.50 6.39
N ILE A 140 2.00 12.20 6.20
CA ILE A 140 1.12 11.72 7.28
C ILE A 140 1.62 10.39 7.83
N PHE A 141 1.80 9.36 6.98
CA PHE A 141 2.14 8.02 7.45
C PHE A 141 3.58 7.88 7.95
N VAL A 142 4.53 8.61 7.34
CA VAL A 142 5.91 8.67 7.87
C VAL A 142 5.90 9.35 9.24
N SER A 143 5.21 10.50 9.39
CA SER A 143 5.10 11.21 10.67
C SER A 143 4.43 10.34 11.73
N LEU A 144 3.38 9.60 11.38
CA LEU A 144 2.73 8.67 12.30
C LEU A 144 3.71 7.59 12.79
N GLY A 145 4.45 6.95 11.88
CA GLY A 145 5.45 5.95 12.27
C GLY A 145 6.60 6.54 13.08
N PHE A 146 6.99 7.78 12.81
CA PHE A 146 8.04 8.50 13.54
C PHE A 146 7.59 8.86 14.97
N ILE A 147 6.46 9.57 15.10
CA ILE A 147 5.95 10.07 16.40
C ILE A 147 5.52 8.91 17.30
N PHE A 148 4.83 7.92 16.73
CA PHE A 148 4.32 6.79 17.50
C PHE A 148 5.30 5.61 17.53
N GLY A 149 6.57 5.81 17.15
CA GLY A 149 7.55 4.75 17.06
C GLY A 149 7.71 3.94 18.35
N ASP A 150 7.73 4.60 19.50
CA ASP A 150 7.85 3.93 20.82
C ASP A 150 6.60 3.13 21.21
N ILE A 151 5.40 3.67 20.94
CA ILE A 151 4.13 2.98 21.21
C ILE A 151 3.98 1.78 20.27
N ILE A 152 4.25 2.00 18.99
CA ILE A 152 4.15 0.96 17.98
C ILE A 152 5.19 -0.13 18.25
N THR A 153 6.42 0.19 18.67
CA THR A 153 7.43 -0.83 18.98
C THR A 153 7.11 -1.62 20.24
N SER A 154 6.52 -1.00 21.27
CA SER A 154 6.07 -1.75 22.45
C SER A 154 4.90 -2.68 22.12
N TRP A 155 3.95 -2.23 21.29
CA TRP A 155 2.86 -3.06 20.79
C TRP A 155 3.37 -4.15 19.84
N ILE A 156 4.35 -3.85 18.98
CA ILE A 156 4.94 -4.81 18.03
C ILE A 156 5.77 -5.89 18.74
N GLY A 157 6.40 -5.58 19.88
CA GLY A 157 7.04 -6.60 20.72
C GLY A 157 6.07 -7.75 21.07
N ASP A 158 4.80 -7.41 21.30
CA ASP A 158 3.72 -8.37 21.53
C ASP A 158 3.12 -8.91 20.21
N ILE A 159 2.99 -8.08 19.17
CA ILE A 159 2.44 -8.48 17.87
C ILE A 159 3.36 -9.44 17.09
N ASN A 160 4.69 -9.41 17.27
CA ASN A 160 5.60 -10.38 16.63
C ASN A 160 5.23 -11.81 17.03
N LYS A 161 4.85 -12.04 18.29
CA LYS A 161 4.31 -13.33 18.72
C LYS A 161 2.99 -13.62 18.01
N ILE A 162 2.06 -12.66 17.97
CA ILE A 162 0.74 -12.81 17.35
C ILE A 162 0.83 -13.11 15.85
N ILE A 163 1.66 -12.40 15.09
CA ILE A 163 1.89 -12.61 13.66
C ILE A 163 2.51 -13.99 13.42
N ILE A 164 3.48 -14.40 14.23
CA ILE A 164 4.06 -15.74 14.17
C ILE A 164 2.97 -16.80 14.43
N TYR A 165 2.12 -16.62 15.44
CA TYR A 165 1.01 -17.52 15.73
C TYR A 165 -0.03 -17.59 14.60
N VAL A 166 -0.39 -16.46 14.00
CA VAL A 166 -1.31 -16.41 12.85
C VAL A 166 -0.71 -17.10 11.63
N LEU A 167 0.57 -16.91 11.36
CA LEU A 167 1.28 -17.62 10.29
C LEU A 167 1.32 -19.13 10.54
N TYR A 168 1.58 -19.57 11.77
CA TYR A 168 1.50 -21.00 12.13
C TYR A 168 0.11 -21.57 11.87
N ILE A 169 -0.95 -20.85 12.23
CA ILE A 169 -2.34 -21.27 12.00
C ILE A 169 -2.64 -21.39 10.50
N LEU A 170 -2.21 -20.42 9.69
CA LEU A 170 -2.42 -20.45 8.24
C LEU A 170 -1.67 -21.62 7.57
N VAL A 171 -0.41 -21.86 7.96
CA VAL A 171 0.38 -22.99 7.46
C VAL A 171 -0.25 -24.32 7.88
N PHE A 172 -0.73 -24.43 9.12
CA PHE A 172 -1.41 -25.62 9.64
C PHE A 172 -2.72 -25.93 8.90
N ILE A 173 -3.55 -24.91 8.63
CA ILE A 173 -4.77 -25.06 7.82
C ILE A 173 -4.42 -25.50 6.39
N PHE A 174 -3.35 -24.94 5.82
CA PHE A 174 -2.90 -25.26 4.48
C PHE A 174 -2.38 -26.70 4.35
N THR A 175 -1.57 -27.17 5.32
CA THR A 175 -1.09 -28.56 5.36
C THR A 175 -2.22 -29.56 5.58
N ILE A 176 -3.19 -29.26 6.46
CA ILE A 176 -4.40 -30.10 6.62
C ILE A 176 -5.17 -30.21 5.31
N LYS A 177 -5.37 -29.08 4.61
CA LYS A 177 -6.07 -29.10 3.31
C LYS A 177 -5.32 -29.93 2.27
N ILE A 178 -4.00 -29.87 2.24
CA ILE A 178 -3.16 -30.68 1.34
C ILE A 178 -3.25 -32.16 1.70
N LEU A 179 -3.09 -32.52 2.98
CA LEU A 179 -3.17 -33.90 3.45
C LEU A 179 -4.55 -34.51 3.18
N TYR A 180 -5.62 -33.76 3.44
CA TYR A 180 -6.98 -34.19 3.12
C TYR A 180 -7.16 -34.47 1.61
N LYS A 181 -6.55 -33.64 0.75
CA LYS A 181 -6.59 -33.81 -0.70
C LYS A 181 -5.76 -35.02 -1.18
N ILE A 182 -4.71 -35.41 -0.47
CA ILE A 182 -3.86 -36.57 -0.78
C ILE A 182 -4.52 -37.87 -0.31
N ILE A 183 -5.13 -37.89 0.89
CA ILE A 183 -5.77 -39.10 1.45
C ILE A 183 -7.09 -39.42 0.76
N LYS A 184 -7.79 -38.40 0.22
CA LYS A 184 -9.07 -38.56 -0.50
C LYS A 184 -8.89 -38.83 -2.00
N LYS A 185 -7.66 -39.07 -2.45
CA LYS A 185 -7.31 -39.43 -3.83
C LYS A 185 -6.81 -40.86 -3.87
#